data_AF-A0A9E0YLD0-F1
#
_entry.id   AF-A0A9E0YLD0-F1
#
_cell.length_a   1.000
_cell.length_b   1.000
_cell.length_c   1.000
_cell.angle_alpha   90.00
_cell.angle_beta   90.00
_cell.angle_gamma   90.00
#
_symmetry.space_group_name_H-M   'P 1'
#
loop_
_entity.id
_entity.type
_entity.pdbx_description
1 polymer ?
#
loop_
_entity_poly.entity_id
_entity_poly.type
_entity_poly.pdbx_seq_one_letter_code
_entity_poly.pdbx_strand_id
1 'polypeptide(L)'
;MGWRKFRAVSLVLLILGLVVLHGAGQSRRQAKIEVRPTNPTEDDSITLVLSGKWPNSCTPESPRVRAIGNRVMVETSNPSDVCLQTITPWELEVPIGELSADTYRVIITFEGEMIGQGRFEVEESEPELVDLEVEPSSLGLGVGEQKQLTSWAIYHHNGLGEKKDVTDEARWRSSDTSVAVVSKGLVSGKGPGEARINAIYEGERDSAVVAVKAEEYLLTVDIQGEGKVRNGGIDCPPDCSEAYPAGSRLSLTAEAPPGWEFNQWKGCDLGTHAGECGLKMDEDKKVLAIFEEKSDIGEAKVEIIPPSPTTEDPITIEVFGTWPNSCVPNYEDYQVDEDKETIEIDTINESEACLTALTDYRFEVEVGALPAGEYSVTVSYRSPPQDLDEQIIGSERFEIIKESGECVLKVTSKQGGTTEPELDDHTHPCGEMVEVEAIPAESWEFTGWELTGSVADQFPPFPDDNPITFELRKDSEFDYDAGLFAHFAQVEEPKPPSAREVNVEILPKDAEPGEPATVHVYGTWENGCIPRYDDLEVDFYGPGIMINTINESEHCTMALMNFDLKADVKELPTAFHVDVYYEDISQDTLELIASEWFSQ
;
A
#
# COMPACT_ATOMS: atom_id res chain seq x y z
N MET A 1 18.58 -1.88 -37.65
CA MET A 1 18.20 -1.91 -39.08
C MET A 1 18.94 -3.10 -39.69
N GLY A 2 18.22 -4.15 -40.08
CA GLY A 2 18.77 -5.51 -40.16
C GLY A 2 19.73 -5.74 -41.31
N TRP A 3 21.01 -5.95 -41.00
CA TRP A 3 21.92 -6.72 -41.86
C TRP A 3 21.75 -8.22 -41.60
N ARG A 4 20.58 -8.74 -41.99
CA ARG A 4 20.49 -10.13 -42.42
C ARG A 4 21.13 -10.20 -43.81
N LYS A 5 22.46 -10.28 -43.87
CA LYS A 5 23.10 -10.90 -45.03
C LYS A 5 23.21 -12.39 -44.73
N PHE A 6 22.30 -13.11 -45.35
CA PHE A 6 22.34 -14.56 -45.54
C PHE A 6 23.80 -15.02 -45.67
N ARG A 7 24.24 -15.91 -44.78
CA ARG A 7 25.27 -16.89 -45.14
C ARG A 7 24.66 -17.68 -46.29
N ALA A 8 24.97 -17.26 -47.51
CA ALA A 8 24.86 -18.11 -48.67
C ALA A 8 25.79 -19.28 -48.37
N VAL A 9 25.22 -20.39 -47.94
CA VAL A 9 25.86 -21.69 -48.02
C VAL A 9 26.05 -21.92 -49.52
N SER A 10 27.14 -21.39 -50.06
CA SER A 10 27.66 -21.79 -51.35
C SER A 10 28.08 -23.23 -51.16
N LEU A 11 27.14 -24.12 -51.45
CA LEU A 11 27.39 -25.52 -51.73
C LEU A 11 28.34 -25.54 -52.94
N VAL A 12 29.64 -25.40 -52.70
CA VAL A 12 30.66 -25.61 -53.72
C VAL A 12 30.66 -27.11 -53.98
N LEU A 13 29.85 -27.48 -54.96
CA LEU A 13 29.92 -28.74 -55.65
C LEU A 13 31.37 -28.97 -56.08
N LEU A 14 32.00 -29.94 -55.44
CA LEU A 14 33.28 -30.52 -55.80
C LEU A 14 33.10 -31.22 -57.17
N ILE A 15 33.12 -30.44 -58.25
CA ILE A 15 33.15 -30.97 -59.62
C ILE A 15 34.59 -31.38 -59.91
N LEU A 16 34.92 -32.62 -59.57
CA LEU A 16 36.01 -33.39 -60.15
C LEU A 16 35.70 -33.63 -61.64
N GLY A 17 35.91 -32.59 -62.46
CA GLY A 17 35.86 -32.65 -63.91
C GLY A 17 37.18 -33.17 -64.47
N LEU A 18 37.33 -34.49 -64.50
CA LEU A 18 38.42 -35.20 -65.13
C LEU A 18 38.38 -34.96 -66.67
N VAL A 19 39.14 -34.00 -67.19
CA VAL A 19 39.42 -33.92 -68.64
C VAL A 19 40.66 -34.77 -68.92
N VAL A 20 40.43 -36.01 -69.35
CA VAL A 20 41.49 -36.89 -69.88
C VAL A 20 41.69 -36.58 -71.35
N LEU A 21 42.64 -35.70 -71.66
CA LEU A 21 43.26 -35.63 -72.97
C LEU A 21 44.30 -36.76 -73.06
N HIS A 22 43.95 -37.82 -73.82
CA HIS A 22 44.88 -38.88 -74.18
C HIS A 22 45.92 -38.35 -75.17
N GLY A 23 47.10 -37.98 -74.65
CA GLY A 23 48.33 -37.78 -75.41
C GLY A 23 49.37 -38.80 -74.96
N ALA A 24 49.87 -39.60 -75.91
CA ALA A 24 50.89 -40.62 -75.68
C ALA A 24 52.27 -40.00 -75.31
N GLY A 25 52.94 -40.60 -74.33
CA GLY A 25 54.40 -40.59 -74.18
C GLY A 25 55.06 -39.41 -73.45
N GLN A 26 55.22 -39.50 -72.12
CA GLN A 26 56.43 -39.15 -71.34
C GLN A 26 56.14 -39.35 -69.84
N SER A 27 57.09 -39.93 -69.09
CA SER A 27 56.98 -40.12 -67.64
C SER A 27 56.94 -38.77 -66.93
N ARG A 28 55.76 -38.28 -66.55
CA ARG A 28 55.65 -36.95 -65.95
C ARG A 28 55.96 -37.04 -64.46
N ARG A 29 57.15 -36.55 -64.10
CA ARG A 29 57.55 -36.16 -62.74
C ARG A 29 56.56 -35.10 -62.24
N GLN A 30 55.41 -35.53 -61.75
CA GLN A 30 54.35 -34.66 -61.26
C GLN A 30 54.15 -34.86 -59.76
N ALA A 31 54.31 -33.78 -59.01
CA ALA A 31 53.97 -33.68 -57.61
C ALA A 31 52.50 -33.27 -57.47
N LYS A 32 51.74 -34.05 -56.69
CA LYS A 32 50.47 -33.64 -56.11
C LYS A 32 50.75 -32.70 -54.94
N ILE A 33 49.93 -31.67 -54.79
CA ILE A 33 50.04 -30.66 -53.74
C ILE A 33 48.78 -30.74 -52.90
N GLU A 34 48.94 -30.95 -51.60
CA GLU A 34 47.89 -30.79 -50.61
C GLU A 34 48.33 -29.74 -49.58
N VAL A 35 47.40 -28.92 -49.12
CA VAL A 35 47.65 -27.90 -48.11
C VAL A 35 47.01 -28.35 -46.81
N ARG A 36 47.73 -28.20 -45.69
CA ARG A 36 47.25 -28.48 -44.35
C ARG A 36 47.38 -27.22 -43.48
N PRO A 37 46.29 -26.77 -42.82
CA PRO A 37 44.90 -27.23 -43.00
C PRO A 37 44.36 -26.94 -44.40
N THR A 38 43.24 -27.57 -44.78
CA THR A 38 42.69 -27.48 -46.15
C THR A 38 42.07 -26.13 -46.50
N ASN A 39 41.71 -25.34 -45.49
CA ASN A 39 41.22 -23.96 -45.64
C ASN A 39 41.91 -23.10 -44.57
N PRO A 40 43.21 -22.76 -44.76
CA PRO A 40 43.98 -22.08 -43.74
C PRO A 40 43.52 -20.64 -43.58
N THR A 41 43.48 -20.15 -42.34
CA THR A 41 43.43 -18.73 -42.03
C THR A 41 44.83 -18.17 -41.84
N GLU A 42 44.95 -16.85 -41.71
CA GLU A 42 46.23 -16.20 -41.44
C GLU A 42 46.84 -16.53 -40.07
N ASP A 43 46.05 -17.05 -39.13
CA ASP A 43 46.51 -17.57 -37.84
C ASP A 43 46.98 -19.03 -37.90
N ASP A 44 46.74 -19.73 -39.02
CA ASP A 44 47.11 -21.13 -39.18
C ASP A 44 48.58 -21.29 -39.60
N SER A 45 49.28 -22.26 -39.00
CA SER A 45 50.60 -22.67 -39.47
C SER A 45 50.48 -23.62 -40.67
N ILE A 46 50.86 -23.14 -41.85
CA ILE A 46 50.60 -23.85 -43.11
C ILE A 46 51.71 -24.86 -43.44
N THR A 47 51.33 -26.09 -43.78
CA THR A 47 52.23 -27.14 -44.30
C THR A 47 51.75 -27.62 -45.66
N LEU A 48 52.65 -27.71 -46.64
CA LEU A 48 52.37 -28.40 -47.90
C LEU A 48 52.76 -29.87 -47.78
N VAL A 49 51.86 -30.76 -48.18
CA VAL A 49 52.15 -32.18 -48.36
C VAL A 49 52.31 -32.44 -49.86
N LEU A 50 53.54 -32.72 -50.24
CA LEU A 50 53.91 -33.01 -51.62
C LEU A 50 54.03 -34.51 -51.80
N SER A 51 53.38 -35.07 -52.81
CA SER A 51 53.43 -36.52 -53.04
C SER A 51 53.43 -36.88 -54.52
N GLY A 52 53.91 -38.08 -54.84
CA GLY A 52 53.89 -38.55 -56.22
C GLY A 52 54.53 -39.92 -56.40
N LYS A 53 54.70 -40.31 -57.66
CA LYS A 53 55.51 -41.48 -58.05
C LYS A 53 56.68 -41.00 -58.88
N TRP A 54 57.87 -41.50 -58.58
CA TRP A 54 59.10 -41.13 -59.27
C TRP A 54 59.64 -42.29 -60.11
N PRO A 55 60.28 -42.05 -61.27
CA PRO A 55 60.75 -43.14 -62.16
C PRO A 55 61.86 -44.03 -61.57
N ASN A 56 62.56 -43.56 -60.53
CA ASN A 56 63.66 -44.26 -59.86
C ASN A 56 63.63 -43.95 -58.34
N SER A 57 64.54 -44.55 -57.57
CA SER A 57 64.63 -44.33 -56.11
C SER A 57 65.16 -42.96 -55.70
N CYS A 58 65.58 -42.09 -56.62
CA CYS A 58 66.04 -40.73 -56.29
C CYS A 58 64.87 -39.76 -56.31
N THR A 59 63.99 -39.92 -55.33
CA THR A 59 62.76 -39.14 -55.16
C THR A 59 63.06 -37.72 -54.67
N PRO A 60 62.16 -36.75 -54.86
CA PRO A 60 62.28 -35.43 -54.24
C PRO A 60 62.47 -35.50 -52.72
N GLU A 61 63.55 -34.90 -52.22
CA GLU A 61 63.91 -34.79 -50.81
C GLU A 61 64.44 -33.36 -50.52
N SER A 62 64.88 -33.11 -49.29
CA SER A 62 65.59 -31.87 -48.88
C SER A 62 64.92 -30.56 -49.35
N PRO A 63 63.64 -30.32 -48.98
CA PRO A 63 62.90 -29.18 -49.47
C PRO A 63 63.50 -27.87 -48.95
N ARG A 64 63.62 -26.88 -49.83
CA ARG A 64 63.92 -25.49 -49.50
C ARG A 64 62.74 -24.63 -49.90
N VAL A 65 62.14 -23.97 -48.93
CA VAL A 65 60.96 -23.12 -49.13
C VAL A 65 61.39 -21.67 -49.20
N ARG A 66 60.80 -20.94 -50.14
CA ARG A 66 60.90 -19.49 -50.20
C ARG A 66 59.54 -18.91 -50.53
N ALA A 67 58.95 -18.20 -49.58
CA ALA A 67 57.74 -17.40 -49.79
C ALA A 67 58.15 -15.95 -50.08
N ILE A 68 57.69 -15.38 -51.21
CA ILE A 68 57.90 -13.97 -51.56
C ILE A 68 56.60 -13.41 -52.15
N GLY A 69 56.01 -12.44 -51.47
CA GLY A 69 54.66 -11.97 -51.80
C GLY A 69 53.69 -13.15 -51.83
N ASN A 70 52.85 -13.23 -52.86
CA ASN A 70 51.88 -14.32 -53.03
C ASN A 70 52.44 -15.56 -53.77
N ARG A 71 53.76 -15.80 -53.72
CA ARG A 71 54.40 -16.96 -54.35
C ARG A 71 55.14 -17.79 -53.33
N VAL A 72 54.82 -19.08 -53.28
CA VAL A 72 55.54 -20.09 -52.52
C VAL A 72 56.34 -20.95 -53.50
N MET A 73 57.66 -20.86 -53.42
CA MET A 73 58.57 -21.68 -54.19
C MET A 73 59.14 -22.79 -53.31
N VAL A 74 59.00 -24.04 -53.74
CA VAL A 74 59.60 -25.21 -53.09
C VAL A 74 60.61 -25.83 -54.03
N GLU A 75 61.89 -25.71 -53.70
CA GLU A 75 62.98 -26.37 -54.42
C GLU A 75 63.33 -27.68 -53.70
N THR A 76 63.32 -28.79 -54.42
CA THR A 76 63.68 -30.12 -53.91
C THR A 76 64.90 -30.66 -54.65
N SER A 77 65.64 -31.54 -54.00
CA SER A 77 66.79 -32.23 -54.58
C SER A 77 66.87 -33.65 -54.03
N ASN A 78 67.70 -34.50 -54.62
CA ASN A 78 68.03 -35.79 -54.00
C ASN A 78 69.56 -35.86 -53.82
N PRO A 79 70.07 -36.03 -52.59
CA PRO A 79 71.52 -36.08 -52.35
C PRO A 79 72.16 -37.44 -52.68
N SER A 80 71.39 -38.43 -53.12
CA SER A 80 71.89 -39.79 -53.35
C SER A 80 72.66 -39.91 -54.67
N ASP A 81 73.87 -40.47 -54.59
CA ASP A 81 74.70 -40.73 -55.77
C ASP A 81 74.24 -41.94 -56.61
N VAL A 82 73.32 -42.76 -56.08
CA VAL A 82 72.89 -44.03 -56.70
C VAL A 82 71.37 -44.15 -56.70
N CYS A 83 70.79 -44.29 -57.91
CA CYS A 83 69.34 -44.44 -58.10
C CYS A 83 68.98 -45.82 -58.67
N LEU A 84 68.16 -46.59 -57.96
CA LEU A 84 67.57 -47.84 -58.47
C LEU A 84 66.47 -47.53 -59.49
N GLN A 85 66.44 -48.26 -60.60
CA GLN A 85 65.45 -48.11 -61.68
C GLN A 85 64.11 -48.77 -61.30
N THR A 86 63.51 -48.31 -60.20
CA THR A 86 62.19 -48.74 -59.72
C THR A 86 61.30 -47.53 -59.51
N ILE A 87 60.01 -47.67 -59.86
CA ILE A 87 59.05 -46.59 -59.61
C ILE A 87 58.84 -46.48 -58.10
N THR A 88 59.20 -45.34 -57.51
CA THR A 88 59.18 -45.13 -56.06
C THR A 88 58.13 -44.07 -55.70
N PRO A 89 57.09 -44.42 -54.93
CA PRO A 89 56.20 -43.46 -54.30
C PRO A 89 56.98 -42.59 -53.30
N TRP A 90 56.67 -41.31 -53.24
CA TRP A 90 57.29 -40.38 -52.30
C TRP A 90 56.26 -39.43 -51.72
N GLU A 91 56.54 -38.96 -50.52
CA GLU A 91 55.77 -37.97 -49.78
C GLU A 91 56.72 -37.10 -48.95
N LEU A 92 56.46 -35.80 -48.91
CA LEU A 92 57.28 -34.82 -48.25
C LEU A 92 56.40 -33.73 -47.64
N GLU A 93 56.55 -33.52 -46.34
CA GLU A 93 55.92 -32.40 -45.63
C GLU A 93 56.85 -31.19 -45.62
N VAL A 94 56.30 -30.03 -45.98
CA VAL A 94 57.03 -28.81 -46.23
C VAL A 94 56.36 -27.69 -45.43
N PRO A 95 56.84 -27.40 -44.19
CA PRO A 95 56.28 -26.32 -43.37
C PRO A 95 56.61 -24.96 -44.00
N ILE A 96 55.59 -24.14 -44.23
CA ILE A 96 55.72 -22.76 -44.71
C ILE A 96 55.64 -21.77 -43.54
N GLY A 97 54.82 -22.06 -42.53
CA GLY A 97 54.48 -21.13 -41.44
C GLY A 97 53.21 -20.33 -41.74
N GLU A 98 52.99 -19.25 -41.00
CA GLU A 98 51.86 -18.33 -41.18
C GLU A 98 52.04 -17.46 -42.43
N LEU A 99 50.94 -17.18 -43.12
CA LEU A 99 50.88 -16.35 -44.31
C LEU A 99 49.70 -15.38 -44.16
N SER A 100 49.85 -14.14 -44.61
CA SER A 100 48.76 -13.16 -44.64
C SER A 100 47.61 -13.61 -45.57
N ALA A 101 46.38 -13.19 -45.29
CA ALA A 101 45.24 -13.49 -46.17
C ALA A 101 45.48 -13.02 -47.63
N ASP A 102 45.64 -13.97 -48.56
CA ASP A 102 45.79 -13.76 -50.01
C ASP A 102 45.67 -15.12 -50.75
N THR A 103 45.61 -15.08 -52.08
CA THR A 103 45.72 -16.26 -52.94
C THR A 103 47.19 -16.52 -53.30
N TYR A 104 47.74 -17.63 -52.80
CA TYR A 104 49.13 -18.02 -53.03
C TYR A 104 49.27 -18.94 -54.24
N ARG A 105 50.30 -18.68 -55.06
CA ARG A 105 50.74 -19.58 -56.13
C ARG A 105 51.91 -20.44 -55.63
N VAL A 106 51.75 -21.76 -55.70
CA VAL A 106 52.79 -22.73 -55.35
C VAL A 106 53.49 -23.21 -56.60
N ILE A 107 54.82 -23.21 -56.58
CA ILE A 107 55.66 -23.77 -57.65
C ILE A 107 56.67 -24.71 -57.00
N ILE A 108 56.72 -25.95 -57.50
CA ILE A 108 57.62 -26.99 -57.00
C ILE A 108 58.61 -27.35 -58.10
N THR A 109 59.89 -27.31 -57.77
CA THR A 109 60.97 -27.72 -58.66
C THR A 109 61.78 -28.85 -58.05
N PHE A 110 62.33 -29.72 -58.90
CA PHE A 110 63.33 -30.73 -58.54
C PHE A 110 64.57 -30.48 -59.38
N GLU A 111 65.69 -30.14 -58.74
CA GLU A 111 66.96 -29.81 -59.42
C GLU A 111 66.81 -28.78 -60.56
N GLY A 112 65.90 -27.81 -60.38
CA GLY A 112 65.62 -26.75 -61.35
C GLY A 112 64.53 -27.06 -62.39
N GLU A 113 64.02 -28.29 -62.45
CA GLU A 113 62.90 -28.67 -63.33
C GLU A 113 61.57 -28.52 -62.58
N MET A 114 60.56 -27.90 -63.19
CA MET A 114 59.23 -27.78 -62.57
C MET A 114 58.50 -29.11 -62.55
N ILE A 115 58.14 -29.57 -61.36
CA ILE A 115 57.46 -30.86 -61.13
C ILE A 115 56.06 -30.70 -60.55
N GLY A 116 55.68 -29.51 -60.10
CA GLY A 116 54.32 -29.24 -59.63
C GLY A 116 54.02 -27.75 -59.61
N GLN A 117 52.74 -27.41 -59.80
CA GLN A 117 52.23 -26.07 -59.56
C GLN A 117 50.80 -26.16 -59.05
N GLY A 118 50.42 -25.21 -58.21
CA GLY A 118 49.09 -25.14 -57.63
C GLY A 118 48.77 -23.76 -57.09
N ARG A 119 47.59 -23.63 -56.52
CA ARG A 119 47.17 -22.45 -55.76
C ARG A 119 46.41 -22.90 -54.54
N PHE A 120 46.50 -22.09 -53.50
CA PHE A 120 45.63 -22.18 -52.33
C PHE A 120 45.32 -20.76 -51.87
N GLU A 121 44.24 -20.63 -51.13
CA GLU A 121 43.79 -19.38 -50.55
C GLU A 121 44.03 -19.45 -49.05
N VAL A 122 44.47 -18.32 -48.49
CA VAL A 122 44.51 -18.10 -47.04
C VAL A 122 43.42 -17.08 -46.74
N GLU A 123 42.48 -17.46 -45.89
CA GLU A 123 41.36 -16.60 -45.49
C GLU A 123 41.77 -15.69 -44.32
N GLU A 124 41.12 -14.53 -44.21
CA GLU A 124 41.22 -13.66 -43.03
C GLU A 124 40.52 -14.36 -41.85
N SER A 125 41.14 -14.35 -40.66
CA SER A 125 40.50 -14.98 -39.50
C SER A 125 39.33 -14.13 -38.98
N GLU A 126 38.30 -14.77 -38.41
CA GLU A 126 37.20 -14.01 -37.80
C GLU A 126 37.70 -13.35 -36.51
N PRO A 127 37.41 -12.06 -36.26
CA PRO A 127 37.85 -11.37 -35.05
C PRO A 127 37.18 -11.97 -33.81
N GLU A 128 37.96 -12.18 -32.75
CA GLU A 128 37.43 -12.73 -31.49
C GLU A 128 36.97 -11.61 -30.56
N LEU A 129 35.77 -11.74 -29.99
CA LEU A 129 35.31 -10.84 -28.92
C LEU A 129 36.11 -11.13 -27.65
N VAL A 130 36.77 -10.11 -27.12
CA VAL A 130 37.60 -10.25 -25.92
C VAL A 130 36.97 -9.59 -24.70
N ASP A 131 36.25 -8.48 -24.90
CA ASP A 131 35.69 -7.71 -23.79
C ASP A 131 34.47 -6.88 -24.22
N LEU A 132 33.71 -6.40 -23.23
CA LEU A 132 32.60 -5.47 -23.40
C LEU A 132 32.81 -4.28 -22.46
N GLU A 133 32.63 -3.06 -22.95
CA GLU A 133 32.75 -1.85 -22.14
C GLU A 133 31.47 -1.01 -22.24
N VAL A 134 30.90 -0.63 -21.09
CA VAL A 134 29.73 0.25 -21.00
C VAL A 134 30.16 1.66 -20.61
N GLU A 135 29.82 2.63 -21.45
CA GLU A 135 30.14 4.04 -21.24
C GLU A 135 28.88 4.94 -21.19
N PRO A 136 28.84 5.92 -20.28
CA PRO A 136 29.72 6.06 -19.12
C PRO A 136 29.49 4.95 -18.07
N SER A 137 30.53 4.63 -17.29
CA SER A 137 30.45 3.62 -16.22
C SER A 137 29.59 4.04 -15.02
N SER A 138 29.23 5.33 -14.94
CA SER A 138 28.27 5.84 -13.97
C SER A 138 27.43 6.97 -14.55
N LEU A 139 26.20 7.10 -14.06
CA LEU A 139 25.22 8.02 -14.62
C LEU A 139 24.26 8.54 -13.53
N GLY A 140 24.13 9.86 -13.42
CA GLY A 140 23.19 10.52 -12.50
C GLY A 140 21.94 11.00 -13.23
N LEU A 141 20.76 10.77 -12.65
CA LEU A 141 19.44 11.12 -13.21
C LEU A 141 18.54 11.73 -12.13
N GLY A 142 17.60 12.58 -12.51
CA GLY A 142 16.36 12.81 -11.76
C GLY A 142 15.30 11.77 -12.09
N VAL A 143 14.25 11.66 -11.26
CA VAL A 143 13.06 10.85 -11.59
C VAL A 143 12.43 11.37 -12.88
N GLY A 144 12.12 10.47 -13.82
CA GLY A 144 11.56 10.83 -15.14
C GLY A 144 12.61 11.26 -16.19
N GLU A 145 13.83 11.62 -15.79
CA GLU A 145 14.92 11.95 -16.70
C GLU A 145 15.40 10.69 -17.46
N GLN A 146 15.93 10.90 -18.67
CA GLN A 146 16.51 9.84 -19.49
C GLN A 146 17.90 10.22 -19.97
N LYS A 147 18.83 9.25 -19.97
CA LYS A 147 20.17 9.39 -20.58
C LYS A 147 20.60 8.09 -21.23
N GLN A 148 21.52 8.21 -22.19
CA GLN A 148 22.01 7.11 -23.00
C GLN A 148 23.30 6.52 -22.39
N LEU A 149 23.35 5.19 -22.31
CA LEU A 149 24.56 4.39 -22.20
C LEU A 149 24.91 3.81 -23.58
N THR A 150 26.20 3.68 -23.87
CA THR A 150 26.72 3.02 -25.05
C THR A 150 27.46 1.75 -24.63
N SER A 151 27.31 0.66 -25.37
CA SER A 151 28.05 -0.59 -25.14
C SER A 151 28.99 -0.83 -26.32
N TRP A 152 30.28 -0.91 -26.02
CA TRP A 152 31.37 -1.13 -26.97
C TRP A 152 31.88 -2.56 -26.85
N ALA A 153 31.71 -3.37 -27.89
CA ALA A 153 32.36 -4.66 -28.03
C ALA A 153 33.81 -4.46 -28.46
N ILE A 154 34.76 -5.06 -27.74
CA ILE A 154 36.19 -4.98 -28.01
C ILE A 154 36.63 -6.29 -28.65
N TYR A 155 36.88 -6.23 -29.94
CA TYR A 155 37.39 -7.34 -30.72
C TYR A 155 38.91 -7.29 -30.79
N HIS A 156 39.55 -8.46 -30.78
CA HIS A 156 40.98 -8.58 -31.01
C HIS A 156 41.24 -9.42 -32.25
N HIS A 157 42.04 -8.88 -33.17
CA HIS A 157 42.40 -9.55 -34.40
C HIS A 157 43.81 -9.10 -34.82
N ASN A 158 44.72 -10.05 -35.04
CA ASN A 158 46.11 -9.78 -35.44
C ASN A 158 46.86 -8.77 -34.54
N GLY A 159 46.58 -8.74 -33.23
CA GLY A 159 47.21 -7.80 -32.29
C GLY A 159 46.62 -6.39 -32.29
N LEU A 160 45.57 -6.14 -33.08
CA LEU A 160 44.85 -4.87 -33.13
C LEU A 160 43.50 -5.03 -32.41
N GLY A 161 43.25 -4.13 -31.45
CA GLY A 161 41.95 -4.01 -30.79
C GLY A 161 41.03 -3.10 -31.59
N GLU A 162 39.88 -3.60 -32.02
CA GLU A 162 38.83 -2.82 -32.66
C GLU A 162 37.63 -2.68 -31.71
N LYS A 163 37.10 -1.45 -31.59
CA LYS A 163 35.86 -1.19 -30.85
C LYS A 163 34.68 -1.09 -31.83
N LYS A 164 33.60 -1.79 -31.52
CA LYS A 164 32.33 -1.74 -32.27
C LYS A 164 31.18 -1.38 -31.33
N ASP A 165 30.38 -0.40 -31.71
CA ASP A 165 29.13 -0.08 -31.00
C ASP A 165 28.13 -1.23 -31.19
N VAL A 166 27.70 -1.82 -30.08
CA VAL A 166 26.72 -2.90 -30.02
C VAL A 166 25.55 -2.56 -29.11
N THR A 167 25.30 -1.27 -28.87
CA THR A 167 24.29 -0.78 -27.91
C THR A 167 22.88 -1.31 -28.21
N ASP A 168 22.54 -1.40 -29.49
CA ASP A 168 21.23 -1.85 -29.97
C ASP A 168 21.09 -3.38 -29.92
N GLU A 169 22.19 -4.11 -30.10
CA GLU A 169 22.28 -5.56 -30.12
C GLU A 169 22.47 -6.18 -28.72
N ALA A 170 23.09 -5.43 -27.81
CA ALA A 170 23.32 -5.86 -26.44
C ALA A 170 22.00 -6.07 -25.69
N ARG A 171 21.98 -7.10 -24.85
CA ARG A 171 20.89 -7.35 -23.93
C ARG A 171 21.11 -6.56 -22.65
N TRP A 172 20.20 -5.63 -22.38
CA TRP A 172 20.25 -4.77 -21.20
C TRP A 172 19.36 -5.29 -20.07
N ARG A 173 19.82 -5.17 -18.83
CA ARG A 173 19.04 -5.52 -17.62
C ARG A 173 19.37 -4.59 -16.46
N SER A 174 18.33 -4.02 -15.84
CA SER A 174 18.47 -3.33 -14.55
C SER A 174 18.46 -4.32 -13.38
N SER A 175 19.27 -4.04 -12.36
CA SER A 175 19.21 -4.75 -11.08
C SER A 175 17.94 -4.40 -10.30
N ASP A 176 17.41 -3.19 -10.48
CA ASP A 176 16.19 -2.70 -9.83
C ASP A 176 15.40 -1.81 -10.79
N THR A 177 14.29 -2.35 -11.29
CA THR A 177 13.41 -1.65 -12.23
C THR A 177 12.50 -0.61 -11.56
N SER A 178 12.38 -0.62 -10.22
CA SER A 178 11.68 0.44 -9.49
C SER A 178 12.50 1.73 -9.43
N VAL A 179 13.83 1.62 -9.49
CA VAL A 179 14.77 2.75 -9.53
C VAL A 179 15.03 3.21 -10.97
N ALA A 180 15.44 2.31 -11.86
CA ALA A 180 15.75 2.65 -13.25
C ALA A 180 15.45 1.51 -14.22
N VAL A 181 14.91 1.86 -15.39
CA VAL A 181 14.68 0.91 -16.50
C VAL A 181 15.59 1.26 -17.67
N VAL A 182 15.92 0.26 -18.48
CA VAL A 182 16.82 0.43 -19.63
C VAL A 182 16.26 -0.28 -20.85
N SER A 183 16.38 0.34 -22.02
CA SER A 183 16.10 -0.28 -23.32
C SER A 183 17.07 0.25 -24.35
N LYS A 184 17.85 -0.63 -25.00
CA LYS A 184 18.85 -0.26 -26.03
C LYS A 184 19.81 0.84 -25.52
N GLY A 185 20.33 0.65 -24.30
CA GLY A 185 21.18 1.62 -23.61
C GLY A 185 20.48 2.88 -23.11
N LEU A 186 19.25 3.19 -23.54
CA LEU A 186 18.51 4.36 -23.02
C LEU A 186 17.95 4.04 -21.64
N VAL A 187 18.50 4.69 -20.62
CA VAL A 187 18.13 4.54 -19.21
C VAL A 187 17.11 5.62 -18.84
N SER A 188 16.03 5.24 -18.16
CA SER A 188 15.00 6.14 -17.62
C SER A 188 14.89 5.96 -16.12
N GLY A 189 15.05 7.05 -15.37
CA GLY A 189 14.85 7.09 -13.92
C GLY A 189 13.37 6.93 -13.56
N LYS A 190 13.06 6.03 -12.62
CA LYS A 190 11.70 5.71 -12.17
C LYS A 190 11.45 6.05 -10.71
N GLY A 191 12.42 5.83 -9.85
CA GLY A 191 12.34 6.12 -8.42
C GLY A 191 13.72 6.42 -7.86
N PRO A 192 13.80 7.15 -6.74
CA PRO A 192 15.08 7.50 -6.13
C PRO A 192 15.81 6.24 -5.65
N GLY A 193 17.14 6.23 -5.81
CA GLY A 193 17.99 5.12 -5.39
C GLY A 193 19.13 4.84 -6.38
N GLU A 194 19.82 3.72 -6.18
CA GLU A 194 20.87 3.26 -7.07
C GLU A 194 20.51 1.93 -7.74
N ALA A 195 20.72 1.83 -9.04
CA ALA A 195 20.54 0.61 -9.81
C ALA A 195 21.77 0.34 -10.68
N ARG A 196 22.13 -0.93 -10.84
CA ARG A 196 23.17 -1.37 -11.76
C ARG A 196 22.54 -1.81 -13.08
N ILE A 197 22.94 -1.16 -14.16
CA ILE A 197 22.52 -1.49 -15.52
C ILE A 197 23.58 -2.39 -16.15
N ASN A 198 23.21 -3.63 -16.45
CA ASN A 198 24.11 -4.64 -17.02
C ASN A 198 23.84 -4.79 -18.52
N ALA A 199 24.90 -4.71 -19.33
CA ALA A 199 24.89 -5.07 -20.74
C ALA A 199 25.49 -6.47 -20.91
N ILE A 200 24.90 -7.27 -21.81
CA ILE A 200 25.42 -8.59 -22.18
C ILE A 200 25.43 -8.70 -23.70
N TYR A 201 26.57 -9.03 -24.29
CA TYR A 201 26.72 -9.22 -25.73
C TYR A 201 27.67 -10.39 -25.99
N GLU A 202 27.20 -11.37 -26.79
CA GLU A 202 27.92 -12.60 -27.18
C GLU A 202 28.59 -13.41 -26.03
N GLY A 203 28.19 -13.18 -24.77
CA GLY A 203 28.70 -13.90 -23.59
C GLY A 203 29.38 -12.96 -22.59
N GLU A 204 30.01 -11.91 -23.09
CA GLU A 204 30.69 -10.88 -22.32
C GLU A 204 29.70 -9.91 -21.68
N ARG A 205 30.11 -9.32 -20.55
CA ARG A 205 29.25 -8.49 -19.71
C ARG A 205 30.02 -7.35 -19.08
N ASP A 206 29.39 -6.19 -19.05
CA ASP A 206 29.84 -5.05 -18.27
C ASP A 206 28.62 -4.26 -17.76
N SER A 207 28.84 -3.29 -16.87
CA SER A 207 27.76 -2.57 -16.20
C SER A 207 28.09 -1.13 -15.90
N ALA A 208 27.05 -0.29 -15.89
CA ALA A 208 27.10 1.06 -15.36
C ALA A 208 26.28 1.18 -14.07
N VAL A 209 26.75 2.02 -13.14
CA VAL A 209 25.99 2.39 -11.93
C VAL A 209 25.14 3.61 -12.23
N VAL A 210 23.84 3.51 -11.99
CA VAL A 210 22.88 4.59 -12.20
C VAL A 210 22.34 5.04 -10.85
N ALA A 211 22.55 6.32 -10.53
CA ALA A 211 22.00 6.95 -9.34
C ALA A 211 20.86 7.88 -9.75
N VAL A 212 19.65 7.61 -9.26
CA VAL A 212 18.47 8.45 -9.47
C VAL A 212 18.24 9.26 -8.20
N LYS A 213 18.32 10.59 -8.32
CA LYS A 213 18.03 11.50 -7.22
C LYS A 213 16.53 11.70 -7.09
N ALA A 214 16.06 11.78 -5.83
CA ALA A 214 14.73 12.28 -5.56
C ALA A 214 14.65 13.75 -5.99
N GLU A 215 13.52 14.13 -6.57
CA GLU A 215 13.13 15.53 -6.63
C GLU A 215 12.75 15.95 -5.21
N GLU A 216 13.18 17.14 -4.78
CA GLU A 216 12.91 17.66 -3.45
C GLU A 216 12.15 18.97 -3.55
N TYR A 217 11.23 19.19 -2.61
CA TYR A 217 10.46 20.41 -2.47
C TYR A 217 10.67 21.02 -1.09
N LEU A 218 10.77 22.34 -1.04
CA LEU A 218 10.96 23.09 0.19
C LEU A 218 9.62 23.33 0.88
N LEU A 219 9.53 22.96 2.15
CA LEU A 219 8.45 23.39 3.04
C LEU A 219 8.95 24.58 3.86
N THR A 220 8.14 25.63 3.96
CA THR A 220 8.36 26.77 4.85
C THR A 220 7.17 26.93 5.80
N VAL A 221 7.45 27.11 7.09
CA VAL A 221 6.44 27.33 8.14
C VAL A 221 6.55 28.76 8.66
N ASP A 222 5.45 29.49 8.59
CA ASP A 222 5.28 30.77 9.27
C ASP A 222 4.43 30.59 10.53
N ILE A 223 4.67 31.44 11.54
CA ILE A 223 3.88 31.50 12.77
C ILE A 223 3.36 32.93 12.94
N GLN A 224 2.07 33.07 13.23
CA GLN A 224 1.44 34.31 13.69
C GLN A 224 0.98 34.10 15.14
N GLY A 225 1.30 35.05 16.04
CA GLY A 225 1.09 34.89 17.48
C GLY A 225 2.25 34.16 18.16
N GLU A 226 2.08 33.77 19.42
CA GLU A 226 3.07 32.97 20.16
C GLU A 226 2.69 31.49 20.12
N GLY A 227 3.62 30.67 19.63
CA GLY A 227 3.37 29.25 19.38
C GLY A 227 4.62 28.52 18.89
N LYS A 228 4.53 27.19 18.85
CA LYS A 228 5.54 26.32 18.24
C LYS A 228 4.91 25.36 17.25
N VAL A 229 5.64 25.04 16.20
CA VAL A 229 5.27 24.02 15.22
C VAL A 229 6.34 22.95 15.18
N ARG A 230 5.92 21.68 15.25
CA ARG A 230 6.82 20.52 15.27
C ARG A 230 6.41 19.44 14.27
N ASN A 231 7.24 18.40 14.24
CA ASN A 231 7.15 17.16 13.46
C ASN A 231 7.64 17.31 12.01
N GLY A 232 7.86 16.15 11.38
CA GLY A 232 8.42 16.08 10.03
C GLY A 232 9.87 16.57 9.91
N GLY A 233 10.54 16.96 10.99
CA GLY A 233 11.86 17.62 10.93
C GLY A 233 11.79 19.14 11.14
N ILE A 234 10.58 19.72 11.19
CA ILE A 234 10.36 21.11 11.59
C ILE A 234 10.38 21.21 13.13
N ASP A 235 11.04 22.25 13.67
CA ASP A 235 10.96 22.70 15.08
C ASP A 235 10.98 24.24 15.09
N CYS A 236 9.87 24.83 14.66
CA CYS A 236 9.73 26.25 14.40
C CYS A 236 9.08 26.96 15.60
N PRO A 237 9.68 28.04 16.15
CA PRO A 237 11.04 28.53 15.91
C PRO A 237 12.11 27.72 16.69
N PRO A 238 13.39 27.74 16.23
CA PRO A 238 13.91 28.55 15.14
C PRO A 238 13.95 27.87 13.77
N ASP A 239 13.70 26.56 13.68
CA ASP A 239 13.85 25.80 12.44
C ASP A 239 12.51 25.66 11.70
N CYS A 240 12.33 26.52 10.70
CA CYS A 240 11.05 26.74 10.02
C CYS A 240 11.08 26.32 8.55
N SER A 241 12.13 25.64 8.08
CA SER A 241 12.21 25.22 6.69
C SER A 241 13.01 23.94 6.52
N GLU A 242 12.46 22.98 5.78
CA GLU A 242 13.09 21.69 5.52
C GLU A 242 12.76 21.22 4.10
N ALA A 243 13.68 20.48 3.48
CA ALA A 243 13.50 19.95 2.12
C ALA A 243 13.05 18.49 2.17
N TYR A 244 12.05 18.16 1.37
CA TYR A 244 11.44 16.84 1.38
C TYR A 244 11.38 16.22 -0.01
N PRO A 245 11.63 14.90 -0.13
CA PRO A 245 11.39 14.19 -1.38
C PRO A 245 9.95 14.36 -1.88
N ALA A 246 9.79 14.48 -3.19
CA ALA A 246 8.49 14.56 -3.86
C ALA A 246 7.59 13.36 -3.48
N GLY A 247 6.34 13.66 -3.14
CA GLY A 247 5.34 12.69 -2.67
C GLY A 247 5.38 12.40 -1.17
N SER A 248 6.32 12.96 -0.41
CA SER A 248 6.36 12.83 1.06
C SER A 248 5.06 13.30 1.68
N ARG A 249 4.60 12.59 2.73
CA ARG A 249 3.43 12.96 3.53
C ARG A 249 3.88 13.34 4.92
N LEU A 250 3.46 14.51 5.38
CA LEU A 250 3.84 15.08 6.68
C LEU A 250 2.56 15.39 7.47
N SER A 251 2.66 15.33 8.80
CA SER A 251 1.68 15.94 9.70
C SER A 251 2.44 16.83 10.67
N LEU A 252 2.22 18.14 10.57
CA LEU A 252 2.78 19.11 11.51
C LEU A 252 1.82 19.31 12.67
N THR A 253 2.37 19.60 13.85
CA THR A 253 1.58 19.84 15.07
C THR A 253 1.88 21.23 15.61
N ALA A 254 0.82 21.98 15.95
CA ALA A 254 0.90 23.27 16.60
C ALA A 254 0.77 23.12 18.13
N GLU A 255 1.65 23.78 18.87
CA GLU A 255 1.67 23.80 20.33
C GLU A 255 1.60 25.26 20.82
N ALA A 256 0.51 25.61 21.51
CA ALA A 256 0.34 26.93 22.10
C ALA A 256 1.00 27.00 23.50
N PRO A 257 1.75 28.06 23.84
CA PRO A 257 2.22 28.31 25.20
C PRO A 257 1.07 28.76 26.12
N PRO A 258 1.27 28.78 27.45
CA PRO A 258 0.29 29.35 28.38
C PRO A 258 -0.09 30.80 28.01
N GLY A 259 -1.38 31.11 28.06
CA GLY A 259 -1.92 32.42 27.67
C GLY A 259 -2.22 32.55 26.16
N TRP A 260 -1.99 31.50 25.37
CA TRP A 260 -2.30 31.44 23.95
C TRP A 260 -3.08 30.17 23.62
N GLU A 261 -3.83 30.21 22.54
CA GLU A 261 -4.47 29.03 21.96
C GLU A 261 -4.21 28.96 20.45
N PHE A 262 -4.25 27.74 19.93
CA PHE A 262 -4.14 27.51 18.51
C PHE A 262 -5.48 27.80 17.84
N ASN A 263 -5.53 28.78 16.94
CA ASN A 263 -6.74 29.13 16.21
C ASN A 263 -6.90 28.24 14.97
N GLN A 264 -5.96 28.32 14.02
CA GLN A 264 -6.09 27.59 12.75
C GLN A 264 -4.79 27.48 11.95
N TRP A 265 -4.82 26.59 10.95
CA TRP A 265 -3.79 26.45 9.93
C TRP A 265 -4.22 27.10 8.61
N LYS A 266 -3.25 27.60 7.82
CA LYS A 266 -3.43 27.94 6.40
C LYS A 266 -2.38 27.22 5.55
N GLY A 267 -2.79 26.69 4.39
CA GLY A 267 -1.90 26.05 3.41
C GLY A 267 -1.75 24.53 3.55
N CYS A 268 -2.58 23.85 4.36
CA CYS A 268 -2.57 22.38 4.49
C CYS A 268 -3.36 21.69 3.37
N ASP A 269 -2.96 20.46 3.00
CA ASP A 269 -3.56 19.70 1.90
C ASP A 269 -4.55 18.62 2.37
N LEU A 270 -4.25 17.99 3.51
CA LEU A 270 -4.90 16.77 3.98
C LEU A 270 -5.46 17.02 5.39
N GLY A 271 -6.77 17.24 5.49
CA GLY A 271 -7.58 17.24 6.73
C GLY A 271 -6.95 17.91 7.95
N THR A 272 -7.40 19.12 8.28
CA THR A 272 -7.08 19.78 9.56
C THR A 272 -7.93 19.17 10.67
N HIS A 273 -7.33 18.34 11.52
CA HIS A 273 -7.89 18.05 12.84
C HIS A 273 -7.30 19.06 13.83
N ALA A 274 -7.99 19.33 14.95
CA ALA A 274 -7.58 20.35 15.91
C ALA A 274 -6.09 20.22 16.27
N GLY A 275 -5.27 21.21 15.86
CA GLY A 275 -3.83 21.26 16.11
C GLY A 275 -2.92 20.60 15.06
N GLU A 276 -3.44 19.87 14.07
CA GLU A 276 -2.64 19.14 13.06
C GLU A 276 -2.81 19.67 11.63
N CYS A 277 -1.70 19.68 10.87
CA CYS A 277 -1.64 20.07 9.46
C CYS A 277 -1.05 18.96 8.61
N GLY A 278 -1.90 18.23 7.89
CA GLY A 278 -1.48 17.22 6.92
C GLY A 278 -1.05 17.84 5.59
N LEU A 279 0.13 17.44 5.10
CA LEU A 279 0.74 17.92 3.87
C LEU A 279 1.19 16.78 2.96
N LYS A 280 1.13 17.02 1.65
CA LYS A 280 1.79 16.19 0.65
C LYS A 280 2.74 17.08 -0.16
N MET A 281 4.03 16.75 -0.15
CA MET A 281 5.06 17.54 -0.83
C MET A 281 5.09 17.22 -2.32
N ASP A 282 4.28 17.90 -3.11
CA ASP A 282 4.26 17.80 -4.59
C ASP A 282 4.71 19.08 -5.31
N GLU A 283 4.97 20.14 -4.56
CA GLU A 283 5.62 21.38 -4.97
C GLU A 283 6.22 22.06 -3.72
N ASP A 284 6.94 23.17 -3.88
CA ASP A 284 7.36 24.00 -2.75
C ASP A 284 6.12 24.55 -2.02
N LYS A 285 6.05 24.35 -0.70
CA LYS A 285 4.88 24.71 0.10
C LYS A 285 5.21 25.69 1.20
N LYS A 286 4.22 26.51 1.50
CA LYS A 286 4.25 27.44 2.61
C LYS A 286 2.99 27.30 3.44
N VAL A 287 3.16 27.03 4.74
CA VAL A 287 2.07 26.92 5.70
C VAL A 287 2.19 28.00 6.77
N LEU A 288 1.06 28.40 7.34
CA LEU A 288 0.98 29.37 8.42
C LEU A 288 0.18 28.78 9.59
N ALA A 289 0.80 28.71 10.77
CA ALA A 289 0.11 28.45 12.02
C ALA A 289 -0.32 29.78 12.66
N ILE A 290 -1.60 29.90 13.01
CA ILE A 290 -2.15 31.09 13.65
C ILE A 290 -2.51 30.75 15.10
N PHE A 291 -1.89 31.47 16.03
CA PHE A 291 -2.17 31.45 17.45
C PHE A 291 -2.78 32.78 17.86
N GLU A 292 -3.67 32.75 18.84
CA GLU A 292 -4.32 33.92 19.41
C GLU A 292 -4.15 33.93 20.93
N GLU A 293 -4.06 35.12 21.52
CA GLU A 293 -4.03 35.25 22.97
C GLU A 293 -5.34 34.71 23.52
N LYS A 294 -5.24 33.82 24.52
CA LYS A 294 -6.39 33.36 25.24
C LYS A 294 -6.98 34.57 25.96
N SER A 295 -8.24 34.91 25.68
CA SER A 295 -8.91 36.03 26.35
C SER A 295 -8.83 35.83 27.87
N ASP A 296 -8.20 36.78 28.58
CA ASP A 296 -8.01 36.77 30.04
C ASP A 296 -9.29 37.11 30.82
N ILE A 297 -10.41 37.23 30.10
CA ILE A 297 -11.70 37.62 30.64
C ILE A 297 -12.54 36.34 30.69
N GLY A 298 -13.02 35.99 31.89
CA GLY A 298 -13.82 34.79 32.06
C GLY A 298 -15.11 34.88 31.25
N GLU A 299 -15.57 33.77 30.70
CA GLU A 299 -16.90 33.72 30.07
C GLU A 299 -17.97 33.63 31.17
N ALA A 300 -19.01 34.46 31.03
CA ALA A 300 -20.23 34.39 31.82
C ALA A 300 -21.23 33.46 31.15
N LYS A 301 -21.73 32.48 31.91
CA LYS A 301 -22.92 31.72 31.54
C LYS A 301 -24.15 32.47 31.98
N VAL A 302 -25.18 32.43 31.15
CA VAL A 302 -26.46 33.11 31.37
C VAL A 302 -27.55 32.05 31.29
N GLU A 303 -28.35 31.90 32.34
CA GLU A 303 -29.50 31.00 32.38
C GLU A 303 -30.78 31.81 32.60
N ILE A 304 -31.83 31.51 31.83
CA ILE A 304 -33.14 32.18 31.91
C ILE A 304 -34.08 31.31 32.74
N ILE A 305 -34.73 31.91 33.74
CA ILE A 305 -35.64 31.22 34.66
C ILE A 305 -37.01 31.91 34.63
N PRO A 306 -38.10 31.21 34.24
CA PRO A 306 -38.12 29.85 33.68
C PRO A 306 -37.48 29.80 32.29
N PRO A 307 -37.02 28.62 31.81
CA PRO A 307 -36.32 28.48 30.51
C PRO A 307 -37.19 28.80 29.29
N SER A 308 -38.53 28.84 29.45
CA SER A 308 -39.48 29.22 28.41
C SER A 308 -40.57 30.11 29.03
N PRO A 309 -40.28 31.40 29.26
CA PRO A 309 -41.20 32.31 29.94
C PRO A 309 -42.36 32.73 29.03
N THR A 310 -43.55 32.90 29.62
CA THR A 310 -44.71 33.50 28.97
C THR A 310 -44.85 34.98 29.33
N THR A 311 -45.78 35.69 28.68
CA THR A 311 -46.06 37.11 28.95
C THR A 311 -46.52 37.44 30.37
N GLU A 312 -46.89 36.42 31.17
CA GLU A 312 -47.31 36.59 32.56
C GLU A 312 -46.24 36.11 33.56
N ASP A 313 -45.20 35.42 33.09
CA ASP A 313 -44.15 34.88 33.95
C ASP A 313 -43.11 35.96 34.32
N PRO A 314 -42.78 36.12 35.61
CA PRO A 314 -41.65 36.96 35.99
C PRO A 314 -40.33 36.28 35.59
N ILE A 315 -39.50 36.98 34.82
CA ILE A 315 -38.20 36.47 34.36
C ILE A 315 -37.11 36.81 35.39
N THR A 316 -36.33 35.79 35.77
CA THR A 316 -35.07 35.92 36.48
C THR A 316 -33.94 35.45 35.58
N ILE A 317 -32.87 36.24 35.46
CA ILE A 317 -31.66 35.89 34.72
C ILE A 317 -30.56 35.55 35.72
N GLU A 318 -30.04 34.34 35.67
CA GLU A 318 -28.91 33.92 36.48
C GLU A 318 -27.61 34.03 35.67
N VAL A 319 -26.64 34.78 36.19
CA VAL A 319 -25.32 34.96 35.57
C VAL A 319 -24.26 34.36 36.47
N PHE A 320 -23.47 33.43 35.94
CA PHE A 320 -22.46 32.73 36.73
C PHE A 320 -21.27 32.25 35.89
N GLY A 321 -20.17 31.97 36.56
CA GLY A 321 -18.99 31.43 35.90
C GLY A 321 -17.80 31.35 36.84
N THR A 322 -16.65 31.12 36.23
CA THR A 322 -15.36 31.07 36.93
C THR A 322 -14.44 32.10 36.30
N TRP A 323 -13.91 33.00 37.11
CA TRP A 323 -13.04 34.09 36.67
C TRP A 323 -11.56 33.78 36.93
N PRO A 324 -10.62 34.16 36.04
CA PRO A 324 -9.19 33.86 36.19
C PRO A 324 -8.51 34.41 37.46
N ASN A 325 -9.13 35.37 38.14
CA ASN A 325 -8.61 36.04 39.32
C ASN A 325 -9.77 36.48 40.24
N SER A 326 -9.46 37.10 41.38
CA SER A 326 -10.49 37.55 42.34
C SER A 326 -11.29 38.78 41.93
N CYS A 327 -11.04 39.36 40.77
CA CYS A 327 -11.79 40.50 40.22
C CYS A 327 -12.95 39.99 39.37
N VAL A 328 -13.87 39.30 40.04
CA VAL A 328 -15.06 38.73 39.41
C VAL A 328 -16.06 39.83 38.99
N PRO A 329 -16.89 39.56 37.97
CA PRO A 329 -18.04 40.40 37.64
C PRO A 329 -18.99 40.52 38.84
N ASN A 330 -19.31 41.75 39.24
CA ASN A 330 -20.42 42.02 40.17
C ASN A 330 -21.49 42.80 39.44
N TYR A 331 -22.75 42.45 39.68
CA TYR A 331 -23.90 43.17 39.13
C TYR A 331 -23.85 44.67 39.46
N GLU A 332 -23.96 45.52 38.44
CA GLU A 332 -24.04 46.98 38.56
C GLU A 332 -25.48 47.45 38.30
N ASP A 333 -26.00 47.20 37.10
CA ASP A 333 -27.36 47.58 36.68
C ASP A 333 -27.82 46.71 35.49
N TYR A 334 -29.09 46.84 35.09
CA TYR A 334 -29.57 46.33 33.80
C TYR A 334 -30.49 47.32 33.10
N GLN A 335 -30.56 47.22 31.77
CA GLN A 335 -31.47 47.97 30.93
C GLN A 335 -32.24 47.04 30.01
N VAL A 336 -33.55 47.28 29.87
CA VAL A 336 -34.40 46.60 28.90
C VAL A 336 -34.77 47.60 27.82
N ASP A 337 -34.37 47.31 26.58
CA ASP A 337 -34.85 48.01 25.40
C ASP A 337 -35.92 47.14 24.73
N GLU A 338 -37.19 47.40 25.07
CA GLU A 338 -38.34 46.67 24.54
C GLU A 338 -38.49 46.83 23.02
N ASP A 339 -38.05 47.95 22.43
CA ASP A 339 -38.13 48.19 20.97
C ASP A 339 -37.07 47.39 20.21
N LYS A 340 -35.94 47.08 20.85
CA LYS A 340 -34.85 46.27 20.28
C LYS A 340 -34.85 44.82 20.77
N GLU A 341 -35.72 44.48 21.70
CA GLU A 341 -35.79 43.16 22.36
C GLU A 341 -34.43 42.77 22.98
N THR A 342 -33.75 43.72 23.62
CA THR A 342 -32.43 43.50 24.25
C THR A 342 -32.48 43.76 25.75
N ILE A 343 -31.82 42.88 26.51
CA ILE A 343 -31.56 43.06 27.94
C ILE A 343 -30.04 43.19 28.12
N GLU A 344 -29.60 44.39 28.47
CA GLU A 344 -28.18 44.69 28.72
C GLU A 344 -27.94 44.63 30.22
N ILE A 345 -27.07 43.72 30.68
CA ILE A 345 -26.67 43.58 32.09
C ILE A 345 -25.24 44.10 32.22
N ASP A 346 -25.08 45.16 33.00
CA ASP A 346 -23.78 45.75 33.27
C ASP A 346 -23.18 45.15 34.54
N THR A 347 -21.91 44.75 34.45
CA THR A 347 -21.14 44.27 35.59
C THR A 347 -19.87 45.09 35.79
N ILE A 348 -19.53 45.31 37.06
CA ILE A 348 -18.34 46.05 37.46
C ILE A 348 -17.53 45.26 38.49
N ASN A 349 -16.21 45.36 38.38
CA ASN A 349 -15.33 45.00 39.48
C ASN A 349 -14.87 46.27 40.22
N GLU A 350 -15.27 46.42 41.49
CA GLU A 350 -14.84 47.54 42.35
C GLU A 350 -13.55 47.25 43.13
N SER A 351 -12.94 46.07 42.94
CA SER A 351 -11.75 45.68 43.71
C SER A 351 -10.51 46.49 43.30
N GLU A 352 -9.88 47.19 44.25
CA GLU A 352 -8.64 47.95 44.02
C GLU A 352 -7.43 47.05 43.63
N ALA A 353 -7.47 45.75 43.96
CA ALA A 353 -6.44 44.78 43.61
C ALA A 353 -7.01 43.36 43.47
N CYS A 354 -6.60 42.65 42.42
CA CYS A 354 -6.99 41.25 42.16
C CYS A 354 -5.92 40.28 42.68
N LEU A 355 -6.35 39.20 43.34
CA LEU A 355 -5.52 38.02 43.60
C LEU A 355 -5.57 37.08 42.40
N THR A 356 -4.45 36.45 42.04
CA THR A 356 -4.35 35.52 40.89
C THR A 356 -5.00 34.15 41.13
N ALA A 357 -6.05 34.10 41.95
CA ALA A 357 -6.77 32.89 42.28
C ALA A 357 -8.04 32.79 41.44
N LEU A 358 -8.21 31.65 40.76
CA LEU A 358 -9.44 31.30 40.05
C LEU A 358 -10.64 31.40 41.01
N THR A 359 -11.63 32.22 40.69
CA THR A 359 -12.72 32.58 41.61
C THR A 359 -14.08 32.42 40.94
N ASP A 360 -14.98 31.64 41.54
CA ASP A 360 -16.35 31.48 41.06
C ASP A 360 -17.22 32.70 41.44
N TYR A 361 -18.17 33.03 40.58
CA TYR A 361 -19.16 34.08 40.82
C TYR A 361 -20.54 33.65 40.33
N ARG A 362 -21.57 34.22 40.95
CA ARG A 362 -22.99 33.97 40.65
C ARG A 362 -23.83 35.12 41.18
N PHE A 363 -24.74 35.63 40.36
CA PHE A 363 -25.75 36.60 40.77
C PHE A 363 -27.02 36.44 39.93
N GLU A 364 -28.15 36.93 40.45
CA GLU A 364 -29.47 36.87 39.81
C GLU A 364 -29.95 38.29 39.51
N VAL A 365 -30.61 38.46 38.37
CA VAL A 365 -31.22 39.72 37.92
C VAL A 365 -32.73 39.49 37.72
N GLU A 366 -33.55 40.16 38.54
CA GLU A 366 -35.01 40.10 38.45
C GLU A 366 -35.52 41.13 37.43
N VAL A 367 -35.93 40.67 36.24
CA VAL A 367 -36.39 41.52 35.14
C VAL A 367 -37.92 41.70 35.18
N GLY A 368 -38.65 40.69 35.64
CA GLY A 368 -40.12 40.69 35.67
C GLY A 368 -40.74 40.19 34.36
N ALA A 369 -42.05 40.42 34.17
CA ALA A 369 -42.76 39.97 32.97
C ALA A 369 -42.54 40.94 31.81
N LEU A 370 -42.30 40.40 30.61
CA LEU A 370 -42.04 41.17 29.39
C LEU A 370 -43.05 40.78 28.29
N PRO A 371 -43.28 41.66 27.29
CA PRO A 371 -44.10 41.34 26.12
C PRO A 371 -43.56 40.13 25.33
N ALA A 372 -44.41 39.53 24.50
CA ALA A 372 -44.00 38.43 23.64
C ALA A 372 -43.05 38.93 22.53
N GLY A 373 -41.95 38.20 22.31
CA GLY A 373 -40.87 38.59 21.40
C GLY A 373 -39.63 37.70 21.56
N GLU A 374 -38.65 37.88 20.67
CA GLU A 374 -37.34 37.20 20.76
C GLU A 374 -36.33 38.12 21.45
N TYR A 375 -35.97 37.81 22.68
CA TYR A 375 -35.06 38.63 23.47
C TYR A 375 -33.62 38.11 23.40
N SER A 376 -32.66 39.04 23.40
CA SER A 376 -31.24 38.72 23.62
C SER A 376 -30.72 39.40 24.88
N VAL A 377 -30.07 38.62 25.74
CA VAL A 377 -29.36 39.10 26.93
C VAL A 377 -27.88 39.26 26.57
N THR A 378 -27.27 40.37 26.95
CA THR A 378 -25.83 40.58 26.88
C THR A 378 -25.30 41.03 28.23
N VAL A 379 -24.25 40.37 28.70
CA VAL A 379 -23.56 40.71 29.96
C VAL A 379 -22.28 41.44 29.61
N SER A 380 -22.15 42.68 30.06
CA SER A 380 -20.99 43.53 29.87
C SER A 380 -20.13 43.53 31.14
N TYR A 381 -18.81 43.70 31.02
CA TYR A 381 -17.88 43.81 32.14
C TYR A 381 -16.96 45.02 32.03
N ARG A 382 -16.85 45.75 33.15
CA ARG A 382 -15.99 46.92 33.31
C ARG A 382 -15.08 46.79 34.53
N SER A 383 -13.81 47.18 34.40
CA SER A 383 -12.82 47.11 35.51
C SER A 383 -11.99 48.40 35.66
N PRO A 384 -12.40 49.36 36.52
CA PRO A 384 -11.62 50.56 36.81
C PRO A 384 -10.28 50.23 37.53
N PRO A 385 -9.17 50.99 37.35
CA PRO A 385 -8.99 52.20 36.54
C PRO A 385 -8.38 51.92 35.17
N GLN A 386 -8.44 50.66 34.70
CA GLN A 386 -7.95 50.30 33.38
C GLN A 386 -9.06 50.66 32.38
N ASP A 387 -8.95 51.84 31.76
CA ASP A 387 -9.73 52.25 30.58
C ASP A 387 -9.62 51.16 29.49
N LEU A 388 -10.45 50.15 29.60
CA LEU A 388 -10.76 49.20 28.56
C LEU A 388 -12.24 49.34 28.28
N ASP A 389 -12.54 49.46 26.99
CA ASP A 389 -13.90 49.50 26.47
C ASP A 389 -14.72 48.37 27.11
N GLU A 390 -15.97 48.69 27.43
CA GLU A 390 -16.96 47.75 27.93
C GLU A 390 -16.96 46.47 27.07
N GLN A 391 -16.68 45.32 27.68
CA GLN A 391 -16.55 44.06 26.95
C GLN A 391 -17.73 43.14 27.25
N ILE A 392 -18.27 42.52 26.21
CA ILE A 392 -19.30 41.48 26.35
C ILE A 392 -18.62 40.18 26.80
N ILE A 393 -19.04 39.67 27.95
CA ILE A 393 -18.48 38.47 28.60
C ILE A 393 -19.44 37.28 28.58
N GLY A 394 -20.71 37.52 28.26
CA GLY A 394 -21.73 36.48 28.07
C GLY A 394 -22.90 37.00 27.26
N SER A 395 -23.59 36.10 26.56
CA SER A 395 -24.82 36.42 25.84
C SER A 395 -25.70 35.20 25.70
N GLU A 396 -27.02 35.38 25.76
CA GLU A 396 -28.00 34.31 25.55
C GLU A 396 -29.23 34.85 24.81
N ARG A 397 -29.93 33.98 24.08
CA ARG A 397 -31.19 34.32 23.40
C ARG A 397 -32.32 33.46 23.93
N PHE A 398 -33.50 34.05 24.08
CA PHE A 398 -34.71 33.34 24.50
C PHE A 398 -35.95 33.98 23.89
N GLU A 399 -37.03 33.20 23.80
CA GLU A 399 -38.31 33.67 23.29
C GLU A 399 -39.32 33.79 24.44
N ILE A 400 -40.11 34.86 24.42
CA ILE A 400 -41.25 35.03 25.31
C ILE A 400 -42.51 34.75 24.53
N ILE A 401 -43.25 33.72 24.96
CA ILE A 401 -44.42 33.26 24.24
C ILE A 401 -45.65 33.99 24.77
N LYS A 402 -46.44 34.55 23.85
CA LYS A 402 -47.76 35.09 24.19
C LYS A 402 -48.68 33.93 24.56
N GLU A 403 -49.28 33.97 25.74
CA GLU A 403 -50.18 32.93 26.24
C GLU A 403 -51.16 32.49 25.13
N SER A 404 -50.94 31.29 24.62
CA SER A 404 -51.69 30.66 23.55
C SER A 404 -52.41 29.47 24.20
N GLY A 405 -53.72 29.36 23.99
CA GLY A 405 -54.61 28.58 24.88
C GLY A 405 -54.28 27.10 25.06
N GLU A 406 -55.09 26.35 25.81
CA GLU A 406 -54.85 24.92 26.07
C GLU A 406 -55.00 24.05 24.80
N CYS A 407 -54.02 23.22 24.50
CA CYS A 407 -54.01 22.16 23.48
C CYS A 407 -54.21 20.80 24.17
N VAL A 408 -55.00 19.91 23.57
CA VAL A 408 -55.18 18.54 24.07
C VAL A 408 -54.43 17.56 23.17
N LEU A 409 -53.54 16.77 23.77
CA LEU A 409 -52.83 15.64 23.16
C LEU A 409 -53.47 14.33 23.58
N LYS A 410 -54.00 13.57 22.62
CA LYS A 410 -54.56 12.23 22.84
C LYS A 410 -53.51 11.17 22.54
N VAL A 411 -52.98 10.50 23.57
CA VAL A 411 -51.98 9.43 23.41
C VAL A 411 -52.65 8.06 23.41
N THR A 412 -52.38 7.25 22.39
CA THR A 412 -52.99 5.92 22.21
C THR A 412 -51.99 4.88 21.71
N SER A 413 -52.27 3.60 21.90
CA SER A 413 -51.48 2.50 21.34
C SER A 413 -52.35 1.26 21.05
N LYS A 414 -51.82 0.31 20.26
CA LYS A 414 -52.35 -1.06 20.18
C LYS A 414 -51.56 -2.00 21.10
N GLN A 415 -52.07 -3.22 21.33
CA GLN A 415 -51.40 -4.27 22.12
C GLN A 415 -49.91 -4.36 21.81
N GLY A 416 -49.08 -4.48 22.85
CA GLY A 416 -47.63 -4.64 22.71
C GLY A 416 -46.77 -3.62 23.46
N GLY A 417 -47.36 -2.60 24.10
CA GLY A 417 -46.65 -1.64 24.93
C GLY A 417 -47.54 -0.52 25.47
N THR A 418 -46.95 0.37 26.27
CA THR A 418 -47.57 1.62 26.80
C THR A 418 -46.76 2.83 26.36
N THR A 419 -47.12 4.02 26.80
CA THR A 419 -46.33 5.25 26.65
C THR A 419 -46.12 5.94 28.01
N GLU A 420 -45.16 6.85 28.07
CA GLU A 420 -45.01 7.88 29.11
C GLU A 420 -45.08 9.27 28.42
N PRO A 421 -46.03 10.15 28.77
CA PRO A 421 -47.09 9.95 29.76
C PRO A 421 -48.09 8.85 29.36
N GLU A 422 -48.85 8.35 30.35
CA GLU A 422 -49.80 7.23 30.18
C GLU A 422 -50.86 7.51 29.10
N LEU A 423 -51.53 6.46 28.61
CA LEU A 423 -52.55 6.54 27.56
C LEU A 423 -53.81 7.29 28.03
N ASP A 424 -53.85 8.60 27.83
CA ASP A 424 -54.99 9.48 28.10
C ASP A 424 -54.94 10.75 27.25
N ASP A 425 -55.92 11.63 27.46
CA ASP A 425 -55.93 13.01 26.96
C ASP A 425 -55.13 13.91 27.91
N HIS A 426 -54.00 14.46 27.45
CA HIS A 426 -53.12 15.36 28.20
C HIS A 426 -53.30 16.80 27.75
N THR A 427 -53.49 17.71 28.70
CA THR A 427 -53.69 19.15 28.40
C THR A 427 -52.37 19.89 28.60
N HIS A 428 -51.94 20.60 27.57
CA HIS A 428 -50.67 21.33 27.49
C HIS A 428 -50.91 22.75 26.98
N PRO A 429 -50.10 23.76 27.34
CA PRO A 429 -50.08 25.03 26.64
C PRO A 429 -49.80 24.82 25.14
N CYS A 430 -50.60 25.43 24.26
CA CYS A 430 -50.29 25.40 22.84
C CYS A 430 -48.94 26.12 22.58
N GLY A 431 -48.06 25.49 21.80
CA GLY A 431 -46.67 25.90 21.56
C GLY A 431 -45.65 25.15 22.41
N GLU A 432 -46.08 24.35 23.40
CA GLU A 432 -45.17 23.50 24.19
C GLU A 432 -44.60 22.36 23.34
N MET A 433 -43.29 22.10 23.50
CA MET A 433 -42.64 20.89 23.01
C MET A 433 -42.92 19.76 23.99
N VAL A 434 -43.69 18.76 23.55
CA VAL A 434 -44.05 17.59 24.37
C VAL A 434 -43.21 16.40 23.93
N GLU A 435 -42.61 15.72 24.90
CA GLU A 435 -41.88 14.47 24.70
C GLU A 435 -42.76 13.29 25.14
N VAL A 436 -42.83 12.24 24.32
CA VAL A 436 -43.55 11.00 24.62
C VAL A 436 -42.65 9.80 24.35
N GLU A 437 -42.49 8.93 25.34
CA GLU A 437 -41.73 7.69 25.22
C GLU A 437 -42.69 6.50 25.02
N ALA A 438 -42.44 5.63 24.05
CA ALA A 438 -43.08 4.33 23.92
C ALA A 438 -42.30 3.30 24.74
N ILE A 439 -43.03 2.54 25.55
CA ILE A 439 -42.48 1.52 26.44
C ILE A 439 -43.01 0.16 25.96
N PRO A 440 -42.21 -0.61 25.19
CA PRO A 440 -42.63 -1.95 24.74
C PRO A 440 -42.87 -2.90 25.91
N ALA A 441 -43.88 -3.75 25.78
CA ALA A 441 -44.11 -4.85 26.71
C ALA A 441 -43.08 -5.98 26.48
N GLU A 442 -42.98 -6.90 27.44
CA GLU A 442 -42.10 -8.07 27.33
C GLU A 442 -42.38 -8.85 26.02
N SER A 443 -41.31 -9.14 25.26
CA SER A 443 -41.36 -9.78 23.93
C SER A 443 -41.99 -8.94 22.81
N TRP A 444 -42.05 -7.62 22.96
CA TRP A 444 -42.45 -6.68 21.90
C TRP A 444 -41.37 -5.61 21.67
N GLU A 445 -41.27 -5.11 20.46
CA GLU A 445 -40.45 -3.99 20.07
C GLU A 445 -41.31 -2.84 19.57
N PHE A 446 -40.87 -1.62 19.82
CA PHE A 446 -41.46 -0.42 19.23
C PHE A 446 -41.13 -0.37 17.74
N THR A 447 -42.12 -0.04 16.91
CA THR A 447 -42.01 -0.06 15.44
C THR A 447 -42.36 1.26 14.77
N GLY A 448 -42.82 2.24 15.55
CA GLY A 448 -42.96 3.61 15.09
C GLY A 448 -44.18 4.36 15.64
N TRP A 449 -44.18 5.68 15.43
CA TRP A 449 -45.27 6.59 15.77
C TRP A 449 -46.14 6.92 14.56
N GLU A 450 -47.45 7.08 14.79
CA GLU A 450 -48.40 7.63 13.84
C GLU A 450 -49.06 8.88 14.44
N LEU A 451 -48.90 10.02 13.77
CA LEU A 451 -49.46 11.32 14.16
C LEU A 451 -50.77 11.57 13.39
N THR A 452 -51.79 12.08 14.08
CA THR A 452 -53.08 12.46 13.51
C THR A 452 -53.49 13.86 14.02
N GLY A 453 -54.17 14.65 13.19
CA GLY A 453 -54.59 16.01 13.56
C GLY A 453 -53.56 17.09 13.23
N SER A 454 -53.73 18.27 13.83
CA SER A 454 -53.04 19.52 13.49
C SER A 454 -51.68 19.67 14.16
N VAL A 455 -50.73 18.79 13.82
CA VAL A 455 -49.33 18.90 14.24
C VAL A 455 -48.55 19.63 13.14
N ALA A 456 -47.68 20.57 13.48
CA ALA A 456 -47.04 21.44 12.49
C ALA A 456 -46.23 20.66 11.45
N ASP A 457 -46.56 20.84 10.18
CA ASP A 457 -45.74 20.46 9.02
C ASP A 457 -44.42 21.26 8.99
N GLN A 458 -43.51 21.04 9.95
CA GLN A 458 -42.11 21.47 9.82
C GLN A 458 -41.19 20.44 10.49
N PHE A 459 -40.58 19.60 9.64
CA PHE A 459 -39.61 18.53 9.92
C PHE A 459 -40.20 17.27 10.59
N PRO A 460 -40.22 16.10 9.91
CA PRO A 460 -40.67 14.88 10.56
C PRO A 460 -39.64 14.47 11.65
N PRO A 461 -40.01 14.32 12.94
CA PRO A 461 -39.31 13.35 13.76
C PRO A 461 -39.39 12.01 13.01
N PHE A 462 -38.29 11.25 12.94
CA PHE A 462 -38.37 9.98 12.25
C PHE A 462 -39.45 9.14 12.95
N PRO A 463 -40.34 8.45 12.23
CA PRO A 463 -41.37 7.62 12.87
C PRO A 463 -40.78 6.65 13.90
N ASP A 464 -39.49 6.32 13.75
CA ASP A 464 -38.74 5.38 14.56
C ASP A 464 -38.08 6.00 15.82
N ASP A 465 -38.13 7.32 16.01
CA ASP A 465 -37.53 7.99 17.18
C ASP A 465 -38.36 7.71 18.45
N ASN A 466 -37.71 7.20 19.49
CA ASN A 466 -38.32 6.92 20.79
C ASN A 466 -37.35 7.28 21.93
N PRO A 467 -37.63 8.32 22.75
CA PRO A 467 -38.84 9.14 22.77
C PRO A 467 -39.01 10.06 21.56
N ILE A 468 -40.24 10.47 21.28
CA ILE A 468 -40.59 11.45 20.24
C ILE A 468 -40.87 12.82 20.85
N THR A 469 -40.33 13.89 20.28
CA THR A 469 -40.59 15.27 20.71
C THR A 469 -41.22 16.08 19.58
N PHE A 470 -42.32 16.79 19.86
CA PHE A 470 -43.02 17.61 18.87
C PHE A 470 -43.76 18.79 19.50
N GLU A 471 -44.02 19.83 18.71
CA GLU A 471 -44.73 21.04 19.15
C GLU A 471 -46.25 20.86 18.99
N LEU A 472 -47.01 21.16 20.04
CA LEU A 472 -48.48 21.18 19.98
C LEU A 472 -49.00 22.50 19.42
N ARG A 473 -49.83 22.47 18.37
CA ARG A 473 -50.46 23.68 17.81
C ARG A 473 -51.98 23.54 17.69
N LYS A 474 -52.68 24.68 17.78
CA LYS A 474 -54.09 24.81 17.41
C LYS A 474 -54.19 25.34 15.98
N ASP A 475 -54.73 24.54 15.06
CA ASP A 475 -55.01 25.03 13.71
C ASP A 475 -56.30 25.87 13.72
N SER A 476 -56.20 27.06 13.16
CA SER A 476 -57.27 28.07 13.15
C SER A 476 -58.47 27.69 12.27
N GLU A 477 -58.33 26.69 11.40
CA GLU A 477 -59.37 26.30 10.43
C GLU A 477 -60.18 25.06 10.84
N PHE A 478 -59.64 24.20 11.72
CA PHE A 478 -60.31 22.98 12.19
C PHE A 478 -59.93 22.65 13.65
N ASP A 479 -60.91 22.76 14.56
CA ASP A 479 -60.81 22.49 16.00
C ASP A 479 -60.75 20.97 16.28
N TYR A 480 -59.65 20.31 15.92
CA TYR A 480 -59.39 18.89 16.21
C TYR A 480 -58.19 18.74 17.16
N ASP A 481 -58.35 17.89 18.18
CA ASP A 481 -57.27 17.51 19.11
C ASP A 481 -56.12 16.79 18.36
N ALA A 482 -54.88 16.97 18.83
CA ALA A 482 -53.72 16.25 18.28
C ALA A 482 -53.73 14.81 18.82
N GLY A 483 -53.52 13.83 17.94
CA GLY A 483 -53.49 12.40 18.30
C GLY A 483 -52.15 11.76 17.99
N LEU A 484 -51.56 11.08 18.97
CA LEU A 484 -50.31 10.32 18.83
C LEU A 484 -50.60 8.83 19.07
N PHE A 485 -50.15 7.98 18.15
CA PHE A 485 -50.37 6.54 18.21
C PHE A 485 -49.05 5.76 18.16
N ALA A 486 -48.77 4.94 19.19
CA ALA A 486 -47.59 4.06 19.24
C ALA A 486 -47.86 2.68 18.61
N HIS A 487 -46.98 2.23 17.71
CA HIS A 487 -47.02 0.90 17.09
C HIS A 487 -45.97 -0.04 17.69
N PHE A 488 -46.37 -1.28 17.98
CA PHE A 488 -45.49 -2.34 18.51
C PHE A 488 -45.61 -3.62 17.67
N ALA A 489 -44.52 -4.38 17.56
CA ALA A 489 -44.48 -5.72 16.96
C ALA A 489 -43.88 -6.75 17.93
N GLN A 490 -44.32 -8.01 17.84
CA GLN A 490 -43.84 -9.08 18.71
C GLN A 490 -42.47 -9.59 18.21
N VAL A 491 -41.47 -9.66 19.09
CA VAL A 491 -40.13 -10.15 18.78
C VAL A 491 -40.16 -11.68 18.82
N GLU A 492 -39.86 -12.34 17.70
CA GLU A 492 -39.66 -13.80 17.67
C GLU A 492 -38.28 -14.15 18.24
N GLU A 493 -38.23 -15.01 19.26
CA GLU A 493 -36.96 -15.43 19.88
C GLU A 493 -36.02 -16.11 18.86
N PRO A 494 -34.71 -15.79 18.87
CA PRO A 494 -33.74 -16.50 18.04
C PRO A 494 -33.61 -17.95 18.55
N LYS A 495 -33.75 -18.92 17.64
CA LYS A 495 -33.52 -20.34 17.96
C LYS A 495 -32.08 -20.55 18.46
N PRO A 496 -31.87 -21.44 19.45
CA PRO A 496 -30.52 -21.77 19.92
C PRO A 496 -29.65 -22.27 18.77
N PRO A 497 -28.33 -22.00 18.82
CA PRO A 497 -27.40 -22.48 17.79
C PRO A 497 -27.43 -24.01 17.78
N SER A 498 -27.45 -24.61 16.59
CA SER A 498 -27.44 -26.07 16.43
C SER A 498 -26.20 -26.51 15.69
N ALA A 499 -25.51 -27.53 16.22
CA ALA A 499 -24.36 -28.13 15.57
C ALA A 499 -24.81 -28.76 14.24
N ARG A 500 -24.15 -28.40 13.14
CA ARG A 500 -24.60 -28.81 11.80
C ARG A 500 -23.99 -30.15 11.39
N GLU A 501 -22.73 -30.37 11.77
CA GLU A 501 -22.00 -31.61 11.54
C GLU A 501 -20.89 -31.76 12.59
N VAL A 502 -20.88 -32.87 13.33
CA VAL A 502 -19.86 -33.20 14.34
C VAL A 502 -19.39 -34.62 14.09
N ASN A 503 -18.07 -34.79 13.95
CA ASN A 503 -17.43 -36.08 13.71
C ASN A 503 -16.51 -36.42 14.88
N VAL A 504 -16.46 -37.71 15.25
CA VAL A 504 -15.57 -38.23 16.28
C VAL A 504 -14.65 -39.30 15.67
N GLU A 505 -13.36 -39.23 15.95
CA GLU A 505 -12.42 -40.31 15.58
C GLU A 505 -11.39 -40.58 16.68
N ILE A 506 -10.83 -41.78 16.67
CA ILE A 506 -9.77 -42.20 17.61
C ILE A 506 -8.43 -42.19 16.89
N LEU A 507 -7.41 -41.61 17.53
CA LEU A 507 -6.05 -41.49 17.01
C LEU A 507 -5.03 -42.17 17.93
N PRO A 508 -4.12 -43.00 17.39
CA PRO A 508 -4.09 -43.47 16.01
C PRO A 508 -5.25 -44.45 15.75
N LYS A 509 -5.74 -44.54 14.50
CA LYS A 509 -6.95 -45.32 14.14
C LYS A 509 -6.84 -46.82 14.43
N ASP A 510 -5.63 -47.31 14.63
CA ASP A 510 -5.26 -48.69 14.91
C ASP A 510 -4.90 -48.95 16.39
N ALA A 511 -5.20 -48.02 17.30
CA ALA A 511 -4.94 -48.18 18.73
C ALA A 511 -5.64 -49.42 19.32
N GLU A 512 -4.88 -50.25 20.06
CA GLU A 512 -5.37 -51.48 20.70
C GLU A 512 -6.03 -51.25 22.07
N PRO A 513 -6.91 -52.15 22.56
CA PRO A 513 -7.60 -51.96 23.83
C PRO A 513 -6.58 -52.00 24.97
N GLY A 514 -6.64 -51.00 25.85
CA GLY A 514 -5.64 -50.77 26.91
C GLY A 514 -4.44 -49.92 26.50
N GLU A 515 -4.34 -49.49 25.23
CA GLU A 515 -3.35 -48.49 24.82
C GLU A 515 -3.88 -47.06 25.00
N PRO A 516 -2.97 -46.08 25.21
CA PRO A 516 -3.35 -44.67 25.18
C PRO A 516 -3.71 -44.23 23.76
N ALA A 517 -4.77 -43.44 23.64
CA ALA A 517 -5.23 -42.90 22.37
C ALA A 517 -5.85 -41.50 22.57
N THR A 518 -5.99 -40.75 21.49
CA THR A 518 -6.61 -39.42 21.50
C THR A 518 -7.96 -39.49 20.81
N VAL A 519 -9.02 -39.04 21.49
CA VAL A 519 -10.32 -38.79 20.87
C VAL A 519 -10.27 -37.43 20.20
N HIS A 520 -10.48 -37.40 18.89
CA HIS A 520 -10.48 -36.20 18.06
C HIS A 520 -11.91 -35.89 17.61
N VAL A 521 -12.42 -34.73 18.00
CA VAL A 521 -13.79 -34.27 17.68
C VAL A 521 -13.69 -33.00 16.86
N TYR A 522 -14.27 -33.00 15.65
CA TYR A 522 -14.22 -31.84 14.77
C TYR A 522 -15.52 -31.68 13.97
N GLY A 523 -15.84 -30.45 13.58
CA GLY A 523 -17.13 -30.17 12.96
C GLY A 523 -17.37 -28.70 12.63
N THR A 524 -18.63 -28.39 12.30
CA THR A 524 -19.09 -27.02 11.98
C THR A 524 -20.34 -26.61 12.77
N TRP A 525 -20.38 -25.34 13.15
CA TRP A 525 -21.49 -24.68 13.85
C TRP A 525 -22.07 -23.55 13.01
N GLU A 526 -23.41 -23.41 13.01
CA GLU A 526 -24.12 -22.31 12.37
C GLU A 526 -24.61 -21.33 13.45
N ASN A 527 -24.28 -20.05 13.29
CA ASN A 527 -24.67 -18.96 14.20
C ASN A 527 -24.25 -19.15 15.67
N GLY A 528 -23.04 -19.62 15.94
CA GLY A 528 -22.58 -19.98 17.29
C GLY A 528 -21.26 -19.32 17.73
N CYS A 529 -21.10 -19.18 19.05
CA CYS A 529 -19.85 -18.86 19.75
C CYS A 529 -18.92 -20.10 19.77
N ILE A 530 -17.63 -19.97 19.44
CA ILE A 530 -16.68 -21.11 19.48
C ILE A 530 -16.33 -21.46 20.95
N PRO A 531 -16.36 -22.75 21.36
CA PRO A 531 -15.78 -23.19 22.63
C PRO A 531 -14.28 -22.86 22.71
N ARG A 532 -13.80 -22.33 23.84
CA ARG A 532 -12.35 -22.11 24.05
C ARG A 532 -11.67 -23.46 24.36
N TYR A 533 -10.55 -23.71 23.69
CA TYR A 533 -9.86 -25.00 23.60
C TYR A 533 -9.23 -25.56 24.90
N ASP A 534 -9.34 -24.86 26.03
CA ASP A 534 -8.56 -25.18 27.23
C ASP A 534 -9.32 -25.99 28.30
N ASP A 535 -10.65 -26.13 28.18
CA ASP A 535 -11.51 -26.78 29.21
C ASP A 535 -12.36 -27.93 28.64
N LEU A 536 -11.69 -28.96 28.08
CA LEU A 536 -12.35 -30.23 27.76
C LEU A 536 -12.38 -31.12 29.01
N GLU A 537 -13.57 -31.33 29.57
CA GLU A 537 -13.76 -32.32 30.63
C GLU A 537 -14.12 -33.68 30.01
N VAL A 538 -13.30 -34.69 30.30
CA VAL A 538 -13.50 -36.07 29.83
C VAL A 538 -13.85 -36.96 31.00
N ASP A 539 -15.07 -37.48 30.99
CA ASP A 539 -15.58 -38.38 32.01
C ASP A 539 -15.80 -39.78 31.46
N PHE A 540 -15.43 -40.79 32.25
CA PHE A 540 -15.70 -42.18 31.92
C PHE A 540 -16.94 -42.66 32.67
N TYR A 541 -17.93 -43.16 31.93
CA TYR A 541 -19.15 -43.70 32.51
C TYR A 541 -19.46 -45.08 31.92
N GLY A 542 -19.28 -46.14 32.71
CA GLY A 542 -19.47 -47.52 32.22
C GLY A 542 -18.54 -47.82 31.02
N PRO A 543 -19.04 -48.35 29.88
CA PRO A 543 -18.27 -48.47 28.66
C PRO A 543 -18.33 -47.19 27.81
N GLY A 544 -18.59 -46.01 28.36
CA GLY A 544 -18.72 -44.76 27.61
C GLY A 544 -17.68 -43.71 28.01
N ILE A 545 -17.35 -42.83 27.07
CA ILE A 545 -16.56 -41.62 27.26
C ILE A 545 -17.50 -40.45 26.99
N MET A 546 -17.68 -39.57 27.98
CA MET A 546 -18.42 -38.33 27.85
C MET A 546 -17.41 -37.19 27.68
N ILE A 547 -17.62 -36.34 26.69
CA ILE A 547 -16.84 -35.13 26.46
C ILE A 547 -17.79 -33.95 26.59
N ASN A 548 -17.57 -33.11 27.60
CA ASN A 548 -18.33 -31.87 27.78
C ASN A 548 -17.51 -30.72 27.21
N THR A 549 -18.12 -29.95 26.31
CA THR A 549 -17.54 -28.71 25.79
C THR A 549 -18.29 -27.53 26.37
N ILE A 550 -17.58 -26.64 27.07
CA ILE A 550 -18.15 -25.46 27.70
C ILE A 550 -17.89 -24.24 26.82
N ASN A 551 -18.91 -23.40 26.63
CA ASN A 551 -18.79 -22.14 25.92
C ASN A 551 -18.76 -20.95 26.90
N GLU A 552 -17.60 -20.30 27.05
CA GLU A 552 -17.43 -19.07 27.85
C GLU A 552 -17.27 -17.79 26.99
N SER A 553 -17.57 -17.82 25.68
CA SER A 553 -17.30 -16.66 24.81
C SER A 553 -18.40 -15.59 24.87
N GLU A 554 -18.03 -14.33 25.12
CA GLU A 554 -18.91 -13.15 24.98
C GLU A 554 -19.08 -12.67 23.51
N HIS A 555 -18.52 -13.38 22.54
CA HIS A 555 -18.49 -12.95 21.13
C HIS A 555 -19.03 -14.02 20.18
N CYS A 556 -20.35 -14.09 20.05
CA CYS A 556 -21.02 -14.92 19.05
C CYS A 556 -21.10 -14.17 17.71
N THR A 557 -21.02 -14.90 16.58
CA THR A 557 -21.22 -14.31 15.25
C THR A 557 -22.21 -15.15 14.44
N MET A 558 -22.94 -14.53 13.51
CA MET A 558 -23.87 -15.22 12.60
C MET A 558 -23.18 -15.94 11.43
N ALA A 559 -21.90 -16.32 11.58
CA ALA A 559 -21.13 -17.01 10.56
C ALA A 559 -20.94 -18.49 10.88
N LEU A 560 -20.83 -19.33 9.83
CA LEU A 560 -20.43 -20.73 9.97
C LEU A 560 -18.99 -20.82 10.48
N MET A 561 -18.76 -21.60 11.55
CA MET A 561 -17.45 -21.75 12.18
C MET A 561 -17.04 -23.22 12.31
N ASN A 562 -15.75 -23.49 12.20
CA ASN A 562 -15.17 -24.84 12.33
C ASN A 562 -14.48 -24.99 13.71
N PHE A 563 -14.53 -26.20 14.28
CA PHE A 563 -13.82 -26.53 15.53
C PHE A 563 -13.05 -27.86 15.41
N ASP A 564 -11.96 -28.01 16.16
CA ASP A 564 -11.04 -29.18 16.17
C ASP A 564 -10.50 -29.43 17.60
N LEU A 565 -11.11 -30.38 18.31
CA LEU A 565 -10.88 -30.67 19.72
C LEU A 565 -10.21 -32.03 19.89
N LYS A 566 -9.20 -32.13 20.76
CA LYS A 566 -8.45 -33.37 21.01
C LYS A 566 -8.36 -33.64 22.50
N ALA A 567 -8.71 -34.85 22.90
CA ALA A 567 -8.67 -35.27 24.29
C ALA A 567 -7.98 -36.63 24.45
N ASP A 568 -6.95 -36.67 25.29
CA ASP A 568 -6.14 -37.88 25.49
C ASP A 568 -6.78 -38.83 26.51
N VAL A 569 -6.94 -40.09 26.09
CA VAL A 569 -7.47 -41.20 26.88
C VAL A 569 -6.34 -42.18 27.19
N LYS A 570 -6.17 -42.53 28.46
CA LYS A 570 -5.02 -43.33 28.92
C LYS A 570 -5.11 -44.82 28.59
N GLU A 571 -6.32 -45.39 28.61
CA GLU A 571 -6.56 -46.80 28.30
C GLU A 571 -7.91 -46.95 27.59
N LEU A 572 -7.92 -47.43 26.35
CA LEU A 572 -9.16 -47.63 25.58
C LEU A 572 -9.92 -48.91 25.98
N PRO A 573 -11.26 -48.85 26.18
CA PRO A 573 -12.09 -50.04 26.33
C PRO A 573 -12.20 -50.85 25.03
N THR A 574 -12.64 -52.11 25.12
CA THR A 574 -12.83 -53.01 23.96
C THR A 574 -14.00 -52.61 23.06
N ALA A 575 -15.06 -52.04 23.63
CA ALA A 575 -16.14 -51.39 22.92
C ALA A 575 -16.71 -50.28 23.78
N PHE A 576 -16.93 -49.10 23.19
CA PHE A 576 -17.36 -47.92 23.91
C PHE A 576 -18.13 -46.91 23.06
N HIS A 577 -18.97 -46.12 23.71
CA HIS A 577 -19.57 -44.91 23.12
C HIS A 577 -18.68 -43.70 23.42
N VAL A 578 -18.58 -42.79 22.47
CA VAL A 578 -18.17 -41.41 22.74
C VAL A 578 -19.39 -40.53 22.56
N ASP A 579 -19.83 -39.91 23.64
CA ASP A 579 -20.90 -38.92 23.63
C ASP A 579 -20.31 -37.53 23.85
N VAL A 580 -20.66 -36.59 22.97
CA VAL A 580 -20.21 -35.21 23.03
C VAL A 580 -21.39 -34.33 23.40
N TYR A 581 -21.30 -33.65 24.53
CA TYR A 581 -22.30 -32.71 25.00
C TYR A 581 -21.80 -31.27 24.89
N TYR A 582 -22.70 -30.39 24.47
CA TYR A 582 -22.49 -28.95 24.45
C TYR A 582 -23.25 -28.31 25.60
N GLU A 583 -22.55 -27.51 26.40
CA GLU A 583 -23.15 -26.74 27.50
C GLU A 583 -23.15 -25.25 27.15
N ASP A 584 -24.35 -24.66 27.08
CA ASP A 584 -24.53 -23.21 27.00
C ASP A 584 -24.79 -22.66 28.41
N ILE A 585 -23.76 -22.06 29.00
CA ILE A 585 -23.84 -21.49 30.34
C ILE A 585 -24.87 -20.35 30.41
N SER A 586 -25.09 -19.61 29.31
CA SER A 586 -26.02 -18.48 29.29
C SER A 586 -27.48 -18.93 29.37
N GLN A 587 -27.78 -20.13 28.87
CA GLN A 587 -29.13 -20.70 28.83
C GLN A 587 -29.35 -21.83 29.84
N ASP A 588 -28.31 -22.26 30.56
CA ASP A 588 -28.33 -23.40 31.50
C ASP A 588 -28.83 -24.69 30.81
N THR A 589 -28.38 -24.91 29.57
CA THR A 589 -28.78 -26.07 28.75
C THR A 589 -27.59 -26.93 28.36
N LEU A 590 -27.75 -28.25 28.52
CA LEU A 590 -26.80 -29.28 28.09
C LEU A 590 -27.42 -30.13 26.97
N GLU A 591 -26.82 -30.15 25.79
CA GLU A 591 -27.34 -30.86 24.60
C GLU A 591 -26.34 -31.93 24.10
N LEU A 592 -26.82 -33.14 23.81
CA LEU A 592 -26.03 -34.18 23.15
C LEU A 592 -25.91 -33.87 21.65
N ILE A 593 -24.73 -33.47 21.21
CA ILE A 593 -24.49 -33.02 19.83
C ILE A 593 -23.86 -34.10 18.94
N ALA A 594 -23.20 -35.10 19.52
CA ALA A 594 -22.72 -36.27 18.80
C ALA A 594 -22.68 -37.49 19.72
N SER A 595 -22.95 -38.67 19.16
CA SER A 595 -22.74 -39.94 19.84
C SER A 595 -22.26 -40.96 18.82
N GLU A 596 -21.08 -41.54 19.06
CA GLU A 596 -20.47 -42.48 18.13
C GLU A 596 -20.01 -43.74 18.85
N TRP A 597 -20.26 -44.90 18.24
CA TRP A 597 -19.91 -46.20 18.81
C TRP A 597 -18.62 -46.71 18.18
N PHE A 598 -17.66 -47.03 19.04
CA PHE A 598 -16.40 -47.64 18.66
C PHE A 598 -16.34 -49.05 19.23
N SER A 599 -16.04 -50.01 18.37
CA SER A 599 -15.71 -51.37 18.78
C SER A 599 -14.59 -51.87 17.88
N GLN A 600 -13.58 -52.48 18.48
CA GLN A 600 -12.54 -53.16 17.69
C GLN A 600 -13.05 -54.40 16.97
#